data_AF-A0A0F9T4C6-F1
#
_entry.id   AF-A0A0F9T4C6-F1
#
_cell.length_a   1.000
_cell.length_b   1.000
_cell.length_c   1.000
_cell.angle_alpha   90.00
_cell.angle_beta   90.00
_cell.angle_gamma   90.00
#
_symmetry.space_group_name_H-M   'P 1'
#
loop_
_entity.id
_entity.type
_entity.pdbx_description
1 polymer ?
#
loop_
_entity_poly.entity_id
_entity_poly.type
_entity_poly.pdbx_seq_one_letter_code
_entity_poly.pdbx_strand_id
1 'polypeptide(L)' 'MNWFASHRQEWIADMLRVYGFINRFHLARKFGISTAQAANDFRAFHENNPDAMKYDARKKIYYATDAPKALIDNT' A
#
# COMPACT_ATOMS: atom_id res chain seq x y z
N MET A 1 -17.36 -4.49 3.75
CA MET A 1 -16.35 -4.80 2.73
C MET A 1 -16.67 -6.19 2.15
N ASN A 2 -16.56 -6.42 0.83
CA ASN A 2 -16.76 -7.75 0.25
C ASN A 2 -15.45 -8.56 0.29
N TRP A 3 -15.52 -9.88 0.06
CA TRP A 3 -14.35 -10.76 0.10
C TRP A 3 -13.19 -10.25 -0.77
N PHE A 4 -13.50 -9.81 -2.00
CA PHE A 4 -12.48 -9.33 -2.93
C PHE A 4 -11.77 -8.06 -2.43
N ALA A 5 -12.52 -7.14 -1.81
CA ALA A 5 -11.95 -5.94 -1.21
C ALA A 5 -11.13 -6.27 0.04
N SER A 6 -11.58 -7.18 0.91
CA SER A 6 -10.79 -7.65 2.06
C SER A 6 -9.48 -8.27 1.61
N HIS A 7 -9.49 -9.08 0.55
CA HIS A 7 -8.29 -9.70 0.01
C HIS A 7 -7.28 -8.68 -0.55
N ARG A 8 -7.76 -7.54 -1.10
CA ARG A 8 -6.87 -6.43 -1.47
C ARG A 8 -6.23 -5.76 -0.25
N GLN A 9 -6.97 -5.60 0.84
CA GLN A 9 -6.46 -5.03 2.10
C GLN A 9 -5.40 -5.94 2.74
N GLU A 10 -5.66 -7.25 2.79
CA GLU A 10 -4.69 -8.27 3.24
C GLU A 10 -3.40 -8.18 2.44
N TRP A 11 -3.50 -8.09 1.11
CA TRP A 11 -2.33 -8.03 0.27
C TRP A 11 -1.54 -6.71 0.40
N ILE A 12 -2.21 -5.59 0.67
CA ILE A 12 -1.53 -4.33 1.04
C ILE A 12 -0.69 -4.55 2.31
N ALA A 13 -1.28 -5.17 3.34
CA ALA A 13 -0.57 -5.48 4.58
C ALA A 13 0.65 -6.39 4.35
N ASP A 14 0.49 -7.45 3.55
CA ASP A 14 1.58 -8.38 3.25
C ASP A 14 2.72 -7.70 2.51
N MET A 15 2.42 -6.84 1.53
CA MET A 15 3.46 -6.12 0.78
C MET A 15 4.23 -5.16 1.69
N LEU A 16 3.54 -4.44 2.56
CA LEU A 16 4.16 -3.57 3.56
C LEU A 16 5.04 -4.39 4.53
N ARG A 17 4.55 -5.53 5.01
CA ARG A 17 5.28 -6.39 5.96
C ARG A 17 6.51 -7.06 5.35
N VAL A 18 6.40 -7.57 4.12
CA VAL A 18 7.45 -8.39 3.48
C VAL A 18 8.46 -7.54 2.73
N TYR A 19 7.99 -6.55 1.97
CA TYR A 19 8.85 -5.74 1.10
C TYR A 19 9.12 -4.34 1.66
N GLY A 20 8.36 -3.90 2.67
CA GLY A 20 8.48 -2.55 3.23
C GLY A 20 7.84 -1.46 2.37
N PHE A 21 7.32 -1.77 1.18
CA PHE A 21 6.69 -0.78 0.30
C PHE A 21 5.68 -1.38 -0.68
N ILE A 22 4.79 -0.53 -1.19
CA ILE A 22 3.82 -0.84 -2.24
C ILE A 22 3.38 0.45 -2.96
N ASN A 23 2.90 0.35 -4.20
CA ASN A 23 2.26 1.47 -4.90
C ASN A 23 0.92 1.06 -5.53
N ARG A 24 0.22 2.03 -6.11
CA ARG A 24 -1.10 1.82 -6.76
C ARG A 24 -1.04 0.90 -7.96
N PHE A 25 0.08 0.88 -8.70
CA PHE A 25 0.23 0.03 -9.87
C PHE A 25 0.37 -1.44 -9.50
N HIS A 26 1.00 -1.77 -8.37
CA HIS A 26 1.06 -3.15 -7.87
C HIS A 26 -0.35 -3.71 -7.66
N LEU A 27 -1.21 -2.94 -6.98
CA LEU A 27 -2.57 -3.34 -6.68
C LEU A 27 -3.44 -3.43 -7.95
N ALA A 28 -3.35 -2.41 -8.81
CA ALA A 28 -4.02 -2.39 -10.10
C ALA A 28 -3.67 -3.61 -10.96
N ARG A 29 -2.38 -3.91 -11.09
CA ARG A 29 -1.89 -5.03 -11.92
C ARG A 29 -2.25 -6.40 -11.35
N LYS A 30 -2.15 -6.59 -10.04
CA LYS A 30 -2.47 -7.87 -9.41
C LYS A 30 -3.97 -8.20 -9.48
N PHE A 31 -4.82 -7.20 -9.26
CA PHE A 31 -6.26 -7.41 -9.10
C PHE A 31 -7.09 -6.99 -10.31
N GLY A 32 -6.48 -6.47 -11.37
CA GLY A 32 -7.18 -6.01 -12.57
C GLY A 32 -8.11 -4.81 -12.31
N ILE A 33 -7.74 -3.92 -11.38
CA ILE A 33 -8.54 -2.77 -10.97
C ILE A 33 -7.94 -1.45 -11.49
N SER A 34 -8.77 -0.40 -11.55
CA SER A 34 -8.29 0.94 -11.90
C SER A 34 -7.37 1.51 -10.82
N THR A 35 -6.51 2.46 -11.21
CA THR A 35 -5.67 3.20 -10.26
C THR A 35 -6.49 4.04 -9.29
N ALA A 36 -7.68 4.49 -9.69
CA ALA A 36 -8.64 5.18 -8.83
C ALA A 36 -9.19 4.24 -7.75
N GLN A 37 -9.57 3.01 -8.11
CA GLN A 37 -9.99 2.01 -7.15
C GLN A 37 -8.85 1.65 -6.19
N ALA A 38 -7.63 1.47 -6.72
CA ALA A 38 -6.47 1.23 -5.87
C ALA A 38 -6.22 2.39 -4.88
N ALA A 39 -6.39 3.64 -5.30
CA ALA A 39 -6.28 4.79 -4.39
C ALA A 39 -7.34 4.77 -3.27
N ASN A 40 -8.58 4.35 -3.58
CA ASN A 40 -9.63 4.14 -2.58
C ASN A 40 -9.23 3.02 -1.60
N ASP A 41 -8.66 1.92 -2.10
CA ASP A 41 -8.19 0.81 -1.26
C ASP A 41 -7.05 1.24 -0.31
N PHE A 42 -6.10 2.04 -0.78
CA PHE A 42 -5.05 2.59 0.10
C PHE A 42 -5.59 3.56 1.15
N ARG A 43 -6.58 4.37 0.80
CA ARG A 43 -7.24 5.26 1.77
C ARG A 43 -7.93 4.45 2.85
N ALA A 44 -8.72 3.44 2.46
CA ALA A 44 -9.39 2.55 3.40
C ALA A 44 -8.38 1.78 4.27
N PHE A 45 -7.24 1.36 3.70
CA PHE A 45 -6.19 0.71 4.48
C PHE A 45 -5.61 1.65 5.54
N HIS A 46 -5.31 2.89 5.17
CA HIS A 46 -4.78 3.91 6.08
C HIS A 46 -5.78 4.27 7.19
N GLU A 47 -7.05 4.46 6.85
CA GLU A 47 -8.10 4.78 7.83
C GLU A 47 -8.23 3.68 8.90
N ASN A 48 -8.08 2.42 8.51
CA ASN A 48 -8.13 1.29 9.44
C ASN A 48 -6.78 1.02 10.15
N ASN A 49 -5.67 1.52 9.60
CA ASN A 49 -4.31 1.25 10.09
C ASN A 49 -3.45 2.52 9.94
N PRO A 50 -3.73 3.60 10.70
CA PRO A 50 -3.12 4.91 10.50
C PRO A 50 -1.58 4.88 10.63
N ASP A 51 -1.07 4.01 11.49
CA ASP A 51 0.37 3.90 11.77
C ASP A 51 1.09 2.86 10.89
N ALA A 52 0.39 2.13 10.02
CA ALA A 52 1.00 1.04 9.26
C ALA A 52 1.83 1.53 8.06
N MET A 53 1.52 2.71 7.50
CA MET A 53 2.22 3.21 6.32
C MET A 53 2.29 4.72 6.20
N LYS A 54 3.28 5.19 5.44
CA LYS A 54 3.48 6.59 5.04
C LYS A 54 3.52 6.71 3.53
N TYR A 55 2.97 7.79 2.99
CA TYR A 55 2.98 8.05 1.55
C TYR A 55 4.08 9.05 1.18
N ASP A 56 4.91 8.67 0.19
CA ASP A 56 5.88 9.55 -0.45
C ASP A 56 5.33 10.01 -1.81
N ALA A 57 4.99 11.30 -1.91
CA ALA A 57 4.43 11.89 -3.12
C ALA A 57 5.45 12.01 -4.28
N ARG A 58 6.75 12.10 -4.00
CA ARG A 58 7.80 12.23 -5.03
C ARG A 58 7.93 10.93 -5.81
N LYS A 59 7.96 9.81 -5.09
CA LYS A 59 8.07 8.47 -5.67
C LYS A 59 6.73 7.84 -6.00
N LYS A 60 5.63 8.36 -5.42
CA LYS A 60 4.27 7.80 -5.50
C LYS A 60 4.20 6.39 -4.92
N ILE A 61 4.87 6.18 -3.79
CA ILE A 61 5.01 4.89 -3.08
C ILE A 61 4.50 5.05 -1.65
N TYR A 62 3.92 3.99 -1.11
CA TYR A 62 3.61 3.82 0.30
C TYR A 62 4.67 2.94 0.94
N TYR A 63 5.26 3.40 2.04
CA TYR A 63 6.25 2.67 2.83
C TYR A 63 5.65 2.22 4.15
N ALA A 64 6.07 1.06 4.63
CA ALA A 64 5.76 0.65 6.00
C ALA A 64 6.42 1.64 6.97
N THR A 65 5.71 2.01 8.04
CA THR A 65 6.21 3.01 9.00
C THR A 65 7.47 2.54 9.73
N ASP A 66 7.61 1.23 9.90
CA ASP A 66 8.74 0.52 10.49
C ASP A 66 9.76 0.00 9.46
N ALA A 67 9.61 0.35 8.18
CA ALA A 67 10.56 -0.05 7.15
C ALA A 67 11.98 0.46 7.52
N PRO A 68 13.02 -0.37 7.33
CA PRO A 68 14.39 0.05 7.55
C PRO A 68 14.71 1.36 6.81
N LYS A 69 15.39 2.28 7.49
CA LYS A 69 15.76 3.59 6.95
C LYS A 69 16.48 3.50 5.60
N ALA A 70 17.25 2.44 5.36
CA ALA A 70 17.88 2.16 4.07
C ALA A 70 16.90 1.98 2.88
N LEU A 71 15.66 1.51 3.13
CA LEU A 71 14.62 1.42 2.10
C LEU A 71 13.95 2.79 1.85
N ILE A 72 13.97 3.66 2.85
CA ILE A 72 13.32 4.97 2.83
C ILE A 72 14.25 6.03 2.19
N ASP A 73 15.54 5.99 2.55
CA ASP A 73 16.54 7.04 2.29
C ASP A 73 17.35 6.88 1.00
N ASN A 74 17.22 5.76 0.27
CA ASN A 74 17.97 5.51 -0.98
C ASN A 74 17.41 6.26 -2.21
N THR A 75 17.01 7.53 -2.07
CA THR A 75 16.50 8.39 -3.16
C THR A 75 16.75 9.86 -2.93
#